data_AF-A0AA38KXW0-F1
#
_entry.id   AF-A0AA38KXW0-F1
#
_cell.length_a   1.000
_cell.length_b   1.000
_cell.length_c   1.000
_cell.angle_alpha   90.00
_cell.angle_beta   90.00
_cell.angle_gamma   90.00
#
_symmetry.space_group_name_H-M   'P 1'
#
loop_
_entity.id
_entity.type
_entity.pdbx_description
1 polymer ?
#
loop_
_entity_poly.entity_id
_entity_poly.type
_entity_poly.pdbx_seq_one_letter_code
_entity_poly.pdbx_strand_id
1 'polypeptide(L)' 'SIWRGMEQCVELGLTKSIGVSNFSCKKLGNLLSYANISPAVNQVEMHPLWQQKKLRDYCSNVNIH' A
#
# COMPACT_ATOMS: atom_id res chain seq x y z
N SER A 1 -2.41 -10.65 -11.30
CA SER A 1 -2.54 -9.21 -11.05
C SER A 1 -1.14 -8.63 -10.89
N ILE A 2 -0.96 -7.31 -11.05
CA ILE A 2 0.34 -6.65 -10.85
C ILE A 2 0.88 -6.95 -9.46
N TRP A 3 0.02 -6.89 -8.43
CA TRP A 3 0.42 -7.17 -7.04
C TRP A 3 1.01 -8.56 -6.84
N ARG A 4 0.41 -9.62 -7.41
CA ARG A 4 0.99 -10.97 -7.32
C ARG A 4 2.40 -11.07 -7.93
N GLY A 5 2.66 -10.33 -9.01
CA GLY A 5 4.00 -10.24 -9.57
C GLY A 5 4.98 -9.53 -8.63
N MET A 6 4.52 -8.49 -7.92
CA MET A 6 5.32 -7.82 -6.89
C MET A 6 5.59 -8.74 -5.70
N GLU A 7 4.61 -9.53 -5.26
CA GLU A 7 4.77 -10.53 -4.19
C GLU A 7 5.83 -11.57 -4.57
N GLN A 8 5.81 -12.08 -5.81
CA GLN A 8 6.84 -12.99 -6.32
C GLN A 8 8.25 -12.36 -6.30
N CYS A 9 8.39 -11.06 -6.55
CA CYS A 9 9.69 -10.39 -6.43
C CYS A 9 10.23 -10.41 -4.99
N VAL A 10 9.36 -10.41 -3.98
CA VAL A 10 9.77 -10.56 -2.56
C VAL A 10 10.17 -12.01 -2.29
N GLU A 11 9.36 -12.98 -2.73
CA GLU A 11 9.61 -14.41 -2.55
C GLU A 11 10.93 -14.87 -3.19
N LEU A 12 11.25 -14.31 -4.36
CA LEU A 12 12.52 -14.56 -5.07
C LEU A 12 13.71 -13.79 -4.47
N GLY A 13 13.49 -12.95 -3.46
CA GLY A 13 14.55 -12.15 -2.82
C GLY A 13 15.07 -10.99 -3.66
N LEU A 14 14.37 -10.60 -4.73
CA LEU A 14 14.76 -9.50 -5.62
C LEU A 14 14.52 -8.12 -4.99
N THR A 15 13.60 -8.05 -4.02
CA THR A 15 13.36 -6.88 -3.20
C THR A 15 13.03 -7.28 -1.77
N LYS A 16 13.30 -6.39 -0.82
CA LYS A 16 12.97 -6.58 0.61
C LYS A 16 11.53 -6.23 0.92
N SER A 17 10.91 -5.34 0.15
CA SER A 17 9.56 -4.83 0.41
C SER A 17 8.91 -4.32 -0.87
N ILE A 18 7.59 -4.28 -0.87
CA ILE A 18 6.75 -3.79 -1.96
C ILE A 18 5.68 -2.86 -1.40
N GLY A 19 5.24 -1.91 -2.22
CA GLY A 19 4.26 -0.90 -1.83
C GLY A 19 3.51 -0.36 -3.04
N VAL A 20 2.59 0.56 -2.79
CA VAL A 20 1.79 1.20 -3.82
C VAL A 20 1.98 2.72 -3.78
N SER A 21 1.47 3.40 -4.81
CA SER A 21 1.43 4.86 -4.85
C SER A 21 0.09 5.34 -5.39
N ASN A 22 -0.43 6.43 -4.82
CA ASN A 22 -1.69 7.06 -5.21
C ASN A 22 -2.91 6.12 -5.09
N PHE A 23 -2.91 5.24 -4.10
CA PHE A 23 -4.07 4.39 -3.81
C PHE A 23 -5.01 5.10 -2.82
N SER A 24 -6.32 5.08 -3.13
CA SER A 24 -7.36 5.51 -2.20
C SER A 24 -7.70 4.39 -1.20
N CYS A 25 -8.39 4.72 -0.10
CA CYS A 25 -8.83 3.71 0.88
C CYS A 25 -9.61 2.56 0.24
N LYS A 26 -10.46 2.84 -0.76
CA LYS A 26 -11.20 1.80 -1.51
C LYS A 26 -10.26 0.89 -2.31
N LYS A 27 -9.28 1.46 -3.01
CA LYS A 27 -8.29 0.67 -3.75
C LYS A 27 -7.44 -0.18 -2.81
N LEU A 28 -7.03 0.37 -1.67
CA LEU A 28 -6.31 -0.37 -0.62
C LEU A 28 -7.16 -1.51 -0.06
N GLY A 29 -8.43 -1.26 0.30
CA GLY A 29 -9.33 -2.31 0.79
C GLY A 29 -9.52 -3.44 -0.23
N ASN A 30 -9.67 -3.10 -1.51
CA ASN A 30 -9.73 -4.10 -2.58
C ASN A 30 -8.42 -4.86 -2.76
N LEU A 31 -7.26 -4.22 -2.56
CA LEU A 31 -5.96 -4.88 -2.64
C LEU A 31 -5.77 -5.86 -1.47
N LEU A 32 -6.05 -5.39 -0.25
CA LEU A 32 -5.89 -6.14 0.99
C LEU A 32 -6.81 -7.36 1.07
N SER A 33 -7.91 -7.39 0.32
CA SER A 33 -8.81 -8.56 0.30
C SER A 33 -8.21 -9.79 -0.36
N TYR A 34 -7.15 -9.65 -1.16
CA TYR A 34 -6.49 -10.76 -1.84
C TYR A 34 -4.96 -10.77 -1.72
N ALA A 35 -4.35 -9.76 -1.11
CA ALA A 35 -2.90 -9.66 -0.93
C ALA A 35 -2.42 -10.66 0.15
N ASN A 36 -1.40 -11.45 -0.20
CA ASN A 36 -0.70 -12.29 0.76
C ASN A 36 0.36 -11.48 1.53
N ILE A 37 0.99 -10.52 0.86
CA ILE A 37 1.92 -9.54 1.45
C ILE A 37 1.24 -8.18 1.41
N SER A 38 0.99 -7.57 2.58
CA SER A 38 0.44 -6.22 2.66
C SER A 38 1.43 -5.20 2.11
N PRO A 39 1.01 -4.17 1.35
CA PRO A 39 1.92 -3.10 0.93
C PRO A 39 2.56 -2.42 2.14
N ALA A 40 3.88 -2.30 2.14
CA ALA A 40 4.60 -1.64 3.23
C ALA A 40 4.30 -0.14 3.29
N VAL A 41 4.07 0.49 2.11
CA VAL A 41 3.84 1.93 1.97
C VAL A 41 2.72 2.22 0.96
N ASN A 42 2.02 3.34 1.15
CA ASN A 42 1.24 3.99 0.10
C ASN A 42 1.73 5.43 -0.12
N GLN A 43 2.63 5.61 -1.09
CA GLN A 43 3.20 6.93 -1.38
C GLN A 43 2.19 7.82 -2.10
N VAL A 44 1.78 8.91 -1.46
CA VAL A 44 0.77 9.86 -1.98
C VAL A 44 1.23 11.30 -1.85
N GLU A 45 0.63 12.18 -2.64
CA GLU A 45 0.76 13.63 -2.46
C GLU A 45 0.28 14.04 -1.07
N MET A 46 1.09 14.79 -0.34
CA MET A 46 0.72 15.31 0.98
C MET A 46 1.46 16.60 1.27
N HIS A 47 0.73 17.59 1.81
CA HIS A 47 1.28 18.89 2.20
C HIS A 47 0.37 19.54 3.27
N PRO A 48 0.75 20.66 3.90
CA PRO A 48 -0.04 21.25 4.99
C PRO A 48 -1.51 21.56 4.65
N LEU A 49 -1.80 21.91 3.40
CA LEU A 49 -3.17 22.16 2.90
C LEU A 49 -3.90 20.89 2.49
N TRP A 50 -3.19 19.77 2.29
CA TRP A 50 -3.77 18.48 1.94
C TRP A 50 -3.07 17.34 2.68
N GLN A 51 -3.42 17.18 3.95
CA GLN A 51 -2.76 16.22 4.85
C GLN A 51 -3.26 14.78 4.67
N GLN A 52 -4.29 14.59 3.85
CA GLN A 52 -4.93 13.29 3.60
C GLN A 52 -5.34 12.52 4.87
N LYS A 53 -5.86 13.20 5.90
CA LYS A 53 -6.15 12.61 7.23
C LYS A 53 -6.89 11.27 7.15
N LYS A 54 -7.99 11.20 6.40
CA LYS A 54 -8.77 9.96 6.24
C LYS A 54 -7.94 8.80 5.67
N LEU A 55 -7.06 9.07 4.70
CA LEU A 55 -6.20 8.05 4.11
C LEU A 55 -5.12 7.62 5.09
N ARG A 56 -4.49 8.56 5.81
CA ARG A 56 -3.49 8.24 6.84
C ARG A 56 -4.08 7.38 7.97
N ASP A 57 -5.25 7.76 8.47
CA ASP A 57 -5.93 7.02 9.53
C ASP A 57 -6.28 5.61 9.04
N TYR A 58 -6.73 5.47 7.79
CA TYR A 58 -6.97 4.17 7.17
C TYR A 58 -5.68 3.34 7.08
N CYS A 59 -4.61 3.87 6.49
CA CYS A 59 -3.31 3.19 6.35
C CYS A 59 -2.78 2.73 7.72
N SER A 60 -2.80 3.60 8.73
CA SER A 60 -2.38 3.28 10.09
C SER A 60 -3.17 2.12 10.69
N ASN A 61 -4.49 2.09 10.49
CA ASN A 61 -5.35 1.00 11.00
C ASN A 61 -5.09 -0.35 10.35
N VAL A 62 -4.52 -0.37 9.14
CA VAL A 62 -4.21 -1.59 8.39
C VAL A 62 -2.70 -1.86 8.28
N ASN A 63 -1.89 -1.20 9.11
CA ASN A 63 -0.43 -1.34 9.19
C ASN A 63 0.30 -1.05 7.87
N ILE A 64 -0.17 -0.04 7.12
CA ILE A 64 0.53 0.53 5.96
C ILE A 64 1.14 1.88 6.39
N HIS A 65 2.40 2.13 6.02
CA HIS A 65 3.06 3.42 6.24
C HIS A 65 2.58 4.49 5.25
#